data_AF-A0A9E2YZN9-F1
#
_entry.id   AF-A0A9E2YZN9-F1
#
_cell.length_a   1.000
_cell.length_b   1.000
_cell.length_c   1.000
_cell.angle_alpha   90.00
_cell.angle_beta   90.00
_cell.angle_gamma   90.00
#
_symmetry.space_group_name_H-M   'P 1'
#
loop_
_entity.id
_entity.type
_entity.pdbx_description
1 polymer ?
#
loop_
_entity_poly.entity_id
_entity_poly.type
_entity_poly.pdbx_seq_one_letter_code
_entity_poly.pdbx_strand_id
1 'polypeptide(L)'
;MSAAADIDTDALRRLAAGLRRMQARPLHGLGCSCCGGGLVRLRAATIEADLLGLLALRYGEAADSVLHGLVEERLAAPHQPFLAWIGGTAACAPPAPLRRRLLHDLLGAVENACPPGDGPAPQRFSAG
;
A
#
# COMPACT_ATOMS: atom_id res chain seq x y z
N MET A 1 -32.46 9.16 2.14
CA MET A 1 -31.18 9.83 2.42
C MET A 1 -30.07 8.84 2.06
N SER A 2 -29.44 9.00 0.89
CA SER A 2 -28.52 8.01 0.33
C SER A 2 -27.08 8.34 0.73
N ALA A 3 -26.53 7.62 1.72
CA ALA A 3 -25.16 7.77 2.20
C ALA A 3 -24.15 6.98 1.35
N ALA A 4 -24.25 7.10 0.02
CA ALA A 4 -23.18 6.67 -0.88
C ALA A 4 -22.09 7.75 -0.84
N ALA A 5 -21.33 7.80 0.25
CA ALA A 5 -20.20 8.71 0.42
C ALA A 5 -19.06 8.30 -0.51
N ASP A 6 -19.19 8.74 -1.77
CA ASP A 6 -18.19 9.21 -2.71
C ASP A 6 -16.76 8.76 -2.42
N ILE A 7 -16.51 7.48 -2.67
CA ILE A 7 -15.14 6.96 -2.69
C ILE A 7 -14.49 7.40 -4.00
N ASP A 8 -13.25 7.88 -3.93
CA ASP A 8 -12.45 8.17 -5.11
C ASP A 8 -12.09 6.84 -5.81
N THR A 9 -12.96 6.41 -6.72
CA THR A 9 -12.82 5.16 -7.46
C THR A 9 -11.58 5.16 -8.36
N ASP A 10 -11.12 6.33 -8.79
CA ASP A 10 -9.90 6.44 -9.60
C ASP A 10 -8.66 6.15 -8.74
N ALA A 11 -8.56 6.81 -7.59
CA ALA A 11 -7.48 6.57 -6.63
C ALA A 11 -7.46 5.10 -6.18
N LEU A 12 -8.62 4.50 -5.89
CA LEU A 12 -8.71 3.08 -5.52
C LEU A 12 -8.22 2.15 -6.63
N ARG A 13 -8.57 2.43 -7.89
CA ARG A 13 -8.12 1.68 -9.06
C ARG A 13 -6.62 1.80 -9.26
N ARG A 14 -6.05 3.00 -9.09
CA ARG A 14 -4.61 3.26 -9.17
C ARG A 14 -3.85 2.54 -8.06
N LEU A 15 -4.35 2.58 -6.83
CA LEU A 15 -3.80 1.84 -5.69
C LEU A 15 -3.76 0.33 -6.01
N ALA A 16 -4.88 -0.23 -6.45
CA ALA A 16 -4.95 -1.65 -6.83
C ALA A 16 -3.95 -2.02 -7.94
N ALA A 17 -3.78 -1.16 -8.94
CA ALA A 17 -2.78 -1.37 -9.99
C ALA A 17 -1.34 -1.30 -9.44
N GLY A 18 -1.05 -0.36 -8.55
CA GLY A 18 0.26 -0.24 -7.91
C GLY A 18 0.62 -1.43 -7.03
N LEU A 19 -0.32 -1.93 -6.23
CA LEU A 19 -0.16 -3.17 -5.45
C LEU A 19 0.18 -4.36 -6.35
N ARG A 20 -0.54 -4.53 -7.48
CA ARG A 20 -0.24 -5.58 -8.45
C ARG A 20 1.16 -5.45 -9.05
N ARG A 21 1.63 -4.22 -9.33
CA ARG A 21 3.00 -3.99 -9.82
C ARG A 21 4.05 -4.40 -8.79
N MET A 22 3.85 -4.06 -7.52
CA MET A 22 4.77 -4.45 -6.45
C MET A 22 4.80 -5.97 -6.23
N GLN A 23 3.65 -6.66 -6.37
CA GLN A 23 3.59 -8.13 -6.32
C GLN A 23 4.24 -8.80 -7.53
N ALA A 24 4.16 -8.17 -8.70
CA ALA A 24 4.71 -8.68 -9.95
C ALA A 24 6.22 -8.45 -10.09
N ARG A 25 6.80 -7.51 -9.34
CA ARG A 25 8.23 -7.22 -9.36
C ARG A 25 9.00 -8.40 -8.77
N PRO A 26 9.88 -9.08 -9.54
CA PRO A 26 10.90 -9.92 -8.93
C PRO A 26 11.80 -8.97 -8.12
N LEU A 27 11.93 -9.23 -6.82
CA LEU A 27 12.92 -8.54 -5.99
C LEU A 27 14.29 -8.82 -6.63
N HIS A 28 14.85 -7.83 -7.34
CA HIS A 28 16.21 -7.95 -7.85
C HIS A 28 17.12 -8.17 -6.65
N GLY A 29 17.97 -9.20 -6.73
CA GLY A 29 18.99 -9.55 -5.74
C GLY A 29 20.10 -8.51 -5.63
N LEU A 30 19.74 -7.25 -5.38
CA LEU A 30 20.62 -6.16 -5.00
C LEU A 30 20.20 -5.70 -3.60
N GLY A 31 20.65 -6.48 -2.61
CA GLY A 31 21.06 -6.00 -1.30
C GLY A 31 20.27 -4.87 -0.63
N CYS A 32 18.94 -4.92 -0.56
CA CYS A 32 18.29 -4.31 0.59
C CYS A 32 18.64 -5.19 1.80
N SER A 33 19.54 -4.71 2.67
CA SER A 33 20.02 -5.46 3.84
C SER A 33 18.90 -5.85 4.81
N CYS A 34 17.70 -5.28 4.65
CA CYS A 34 16.54 -5.57 5.49
C CYS A 34 15.92 -6.96 5.22
N CYS A 35 16.07 -7.52 4.01
CA CYS A 35 15.38 -8.75 3.62
C CYS A 35 16.35 -9.72 2.96
N GLY A 36 16.93 -10.62 3.78
CA GLY A 36 17.87 -11.66 3.37
C GLY A 36 17.53 -12.30 2.02
N GLY A 37 18.54 -12.38 1.16
CA GLY A 37 18.43 -12.68 -0.26
C GLY A 37 17.62 -13.95 -0.57
N GLY A 38 16.53 -13.75 -1.29
CA GLY A 38 15.77 -14.79 -1.97
C GLY A 38 14.84 -14.15 -3.00
N LEU A 39 14.66 -14.79 -4.16
CA LEU A 39 13.67 -14.41 -5.16
C LEU A 39 12.26 -14.73 -4.64
N VAL A 40 11.79 -13.98 -3.65
CA VAL A 40 10.46 -14.18 -3.07
C VAL A 40 9.55 -13.13 -3.68
N ARG A 41 8.51 -13.56 -4.40
CA ARG A 41 7.39 -12.68 -4.73
C ARG A 41 6.79 -12.18 -3.43
N LEU A 42 6.74 -10.86 -3.23
CA LEU A 42 6.14 -10.27 -2.05
C LEU A 42 4.68 -10.70 -1.94
N ARG A 43 4.32 -11.34 -0.82
CA ARG A 43 2.93 -11.72 -0.55
C ARG A 43 2.10 -10.45 -0.34
N ALA A 44 0.85 -10.46 -0.81
CA ALA A 44 -0.04 -9.32 -0.67
C ALA A 44 -0.15 -8.80 0.78
N ALA A 45 -0.20 -9.72 1.75
CA ALA A 45 -0.23 -9.40 3.17
C ALA A 45 1.05 -8.70 3.67
N THR A 46 2.22 -9.04 3.13
CA THR A 46 3.49 -8.38 3.48
C THR A 46 3.49 -6.94 2.97
N ILE A 47 3.08 -6.73 1.71
CA ILE A 47 3.00 -5.38 1.13
C ILE A 47 2.00 -4.51 1.90
N GLU A 48 0.85 -5.08 2.27
CA GLU A 48 -0.12 -4.39 3.12
C GLU A 48 0.50 -3.98 4.46
N ALA A 49 1.14 -4.92 5.17
CA ALA A 49 1.75 -4.65 6.46
C ALA A 49 2.86 -3.59 6.36
N ASP A 50 3.70 -3.64 5.32
CA ASP A 50 4.78 -2.67 5.10
C ASP A 50 4.21 -1.26 4.83
N LEU A 51 3.18 -1.16 3.99
CA LEU A 51 2.53 0.13 3.69
C LEU A 51 1.85 0.72 4.93
N LEU A 52 1.14 -0.11 5.70
CA LEU A 52 0.49 0.31 6.92
C LEU A 52 1.52 0.68 8.00
N GLY A 53 2.59 -0.09 8.18
CA GLY A 53 3.66 0.22 9.12
C GLY A 53 4.35 1.56 8.81
N LEU A 54 4.59 1.84 7.52
CA LEU A 54 5.11 3.15 7.09
C LEU A 54 4.16 4.30 7.47
N LEU A 55 2.85 4.10 7.29
CA LEU A 55 1.86 5.11 7.63
C LEU A 55 1.68 5.28 9.14
N ALA A 56 1.74 4.19 9.92
CA ALA A 56 1.68 4.24 11.38
C ALA A 56 2.81 5.10 11.94
N LEU A 57 4.05 4.88 11.47
CA LEU A 57 5.20 5.71 11.82
C LEU A 57 4.95 7.20 11.50
N ARG A 58 4.51 7.49 10.28
CA ARG A 58 4.23 8.87 9.83
C ARG A 58 3.13 9.55 10.66
N TYR A 59 2.03 8.84 10.93
CA TYR A 59 0.92 9.39 11.72
C TYR A 59 1.30 9.56 13.19
N GLY A 60 2.14 8.67 13.73
CA GLY A 60 2.73 8.82 15.05
C GLY A 60 3.59 10.08 15.17
N GLU A 61 4.48 10.33 14.21
CA GLU A 61 5.32 11.53 14.16
C GLU A 61 4.50 12.83 13.99
N ALA A 62 3.42 12.78 13.19
CA ALA A 62 2.53 13.91 12.96
C ALA A 62 1.51 14.14 14.10
N ALA A 63 1.51 13.30 15.14
CA ALA A 63 0.53 13.28 16.22
C ALA A 63 -0.94 13.14 15.76
N ASP A 64 -1.18 12.49 14.62
CA ASP A 64 -2.52 12.15 14.13
C ASP A 64 -3.01 10.84 14.78
N SER A 65 -3.50 10.95 16.01
CA SER A 65 -3.89 9.80 16.83
C SER A 65 -5.04 8.98 16.23
N VAL A 66 -5.90 9.59 15.42
CA VAL A 66 -7.07 8.92 14.83
C VAL A 66 -6.64 8.01 13.68
N LEU A 67 -5.86 8.52 12.72
CA LEU A 67 -5.36 7.68 11.63
C LEU A 67 -4.32 6.68 12.13
N HIS A 68 -3.48 7.06 13.10
CA HIS A 68 -2.53 6.15 13.73
C HIS A 68 -3.26 4.96 14.38
N GLY A 69 -4.26 5.21 15.24
CA GLY A 69 -5.02 4.13 15.88
C GLY A 69 -5.72 3.21 14.88
N LEU A 70 -6.31 3.79 13.82
CA LEU A 70 -6.98 3.02 12.77
C LEU A 70 -6.02 2.09 12.01
N VAL A 71 -4.80 2.56 11.72
CA VAL A 71 -3.77 1.75 11.04
C VAL A 71 -3.23 0.65 11.95
N GLU A 72 -2.97 0.96 13.22
CA GLU A 72 -2.50 -0.02 14.22
C GLU A 72 -3.54 -1.12 14.47
N GLU A 73 -4.82 -0.77 14.58
CA GLU A 73 -5.92 -1.75 14.69
C GLU A 73 -5.95 -2.68 13.47
N ARG A 74 -5.75 -2.12 12.26
CA ARG A 74 -5.70 -2.91 11.04
C ARG A 74 -4.49 -3.86 11.00
N LEU A 75 -3.32 -3.38 11.41
CA LEU A 75 -2.10 -4.18 11.50
C LEU A 75 -2.26 -5.34 12.49
N ALA A 76 -2.90 -5.10 13.63
CA ALA A 76 -3.15 -6.12 14.64
C ALA A 76 -4.16 -7.19 14.19
N ALA A 77 -5.10 -6.84 13.30
CA ALA A 77 -6.16 -7.73 12.84
C ALA A 77 -6.46 -7.62 11.33
N PRO A 78 -5.62 -8.20 10.44
CA PRO A 78 -5.83 -8.16 9.00
C PRO A 78 -6.86 -9.22 8.53
N HIS A 79 -8.12 -9.07 8.94
CA HIS A 79 -9.16 -10.09 8.75
C HIS A 79 -10.06 -9.87 7.52
N GLN A 80 -9.97 -8.71 6.86
CA GLN A 80 -10.78 -8.35 5.68
C GLN A 80 -9.89 -8.11 4.46
N PRO A 81 -10.37 -8.29 3.22
CA PRO A 81 -9.59 -7.94 2.04
C PRO A 81 -9.22 -6.45 2.03
N PHE A 82 -7.93 -6.14 1.85
CA PHE A 82 -7.39 -4.78 1.97
C PHE A 82 -8.13 -3.73 1.12
N LEU A 83 -8.32 -4.03 -0.17
CA LEU A 83 -9.02 -3.11 -1.08
C LEU A 83 -10.51 -2.97 -0.78
N ALA A 84 -11.15 -3.98 -0.17
CA ALA A 84 -12.54 -3.87 0.28
C ALA A 84 -12.65 -2.99 1.53
N TRP A 85 -11.67 -3.11 2.43
CA TRP A 85 -11.56 -2.30 3.64
C TRP A 85 -11.32 -0.81 3.30
N ILE A 86 -10.31 -0.50 2.49
CA ILE A 86 -10.09 0.86 1.96
C ILE A 86 -11.23 1.29 1.03
N GLY A 87 -11.90 0.33 0.38
CA GLY A 87 -13.04 0.54 -0.51
C GLY A 87 -14.33 0.94 0.19
N GLY A 88 -14.43 0.77 1.52
CA GLY A 88 -15.67 1.02 2.25
C GLY A 88 -16.72 -0.07 2.10
N THR A 89 -16.38 -1.20 1.47
CA THR A 89 -17.31 -2.32 1.23
C THR A 89 -17.20 -3.43 2.27
N ALA A 90 -16.20 -3.35 3.14
CA ALA A 90 -16.01 -4.30 4.23
C ALA A 90 -16.74 -3.86 5.51
N ALA A 91 -17.15 -4.82 6.34
CA ALA A 91 -18.00 -4.59 7.52
C ALA A 91 -17.38 -3.63 8.56
N CYS A 92 -16.04 -3.60 8.67
CA CYS A 92 -15.31 -2.73 9.60
C CYS A 92 -14.48 -1.69 8.85
N ALA A 93 -15.00 -1.18 7.73
CA ALA A 93 -14.30 -0.19 6.94
C ALA A 93 -14.18 1.17 7.68
N PRO A 94 -13.10 1.94 7.43
CA PRO A 94 -12.93 3.25 8.04
C PRO A 94 -14.07 4.21 7.71
N PRO A 95 -14.40 5.16 8.60
CA PRO A 95 -15.30 6.28 8.29
C PRO A 95 -14.88 7.01 7.01
N ALA A 96 -15.85 7.47 6.20
CA ALA A 96 -15.60 8.05 4.88
C ALA A 96 -14.48 9.12 4.80
N PRO A 97 -14.40 10.12 5.70
CA PRO A 97 -13.33 11.12 5.62
C PRO A 97 -11.94 10.53 5.89
N LEU A 98 -11.82 9.65 6.89
CA LEU A 98 -10.57 8.96 7.22
C LEU A 98 -10.15 8.01 6.09
N ARG A 99 -11.13 7.30 5.52
CA ARG A 99 -10.93 6.40 4.38
C ARG A 99 -10.37 7.12 3.16
N ARG A 100 -10.91 8.29 2.82
CA ARG A 100 -10.43 9.11 1.69
C ARG A 100 -8.99 9.56 1.92
N ARG A 101 -8.69 10.06 3.12
CA ARG A 101 -7.32 10.47 3.47
C ARG A 101 -6.34 9.29 3.39
N LEU A 102 -6.69 8.18 4.04
CA LEU A 102 -5.89 6.95 4.03
C LEU A 102 -5.65 6.43 2.61
N LEU A 103 -6.67 6.44 1.74
CA LEU A 103 -6.55 6.04 0.34
C LEU A 103 -5.49 6.89 -0.41
N HIS A 104 -5.51 8.21 -0.24
CA HIS A 104 -4.51 9.09 -0.88
C HIS A 104 -3.11 8.90 -0.30
N ASP A 105 -2.98 8.72 1.02
CA ASP A 105 -1.68 8.50 1.66
C ASP A 105 -1.07 7.15 1.24
N LEU A 106 -1.89 6.10 1.14
CA LEU A 106 -1.49 4.80 0.60
C LEU A 106 -1.10 4.88 -0.88
N LEU A 107 -1.89 5.60 -1.68
CA LEU A 107 -1.57 5.79 -3.10
C LEU A 107 -0.22 6.51 -3.25
N GLY A 108 0.02 7.57 -2.48
CA GLY A 108 1.29 8.28 -2.47
C GLY A 108 2.45 7.38 -2.04
N ALA A 109 2.27 6.54 -1.03
CA ALA A 109 3.29 5.57 -0.61
C ALA A 109 3.62 4.57 -1.73
N VAL A 110 2.60 4.03 -2.40
CA VAL A 110 2.76 3.08 -3.51
C VAL A 110 3.40 3.72 -4.74
N GLU A 111 3.01 4.94 -5.08
CA GLU A 111 3.58 5.67 -6.22
C GLU A 111 5.03 6.07 -5.97
N ASN A 112 5.40 6.39 -4.73
CA ASN A 112 6.80 6.62 -4.34
C ASN A 112 7.64 5.34 -4.39
N ALA A 113 7.09 4.20 -3.97
CA ALA A 113 7.80 2.92 -3.99
C ALA A 113 7.87 2.28 -5.39
N CYS A 114 6.87 2.55 -6.23
CA CYS A 114 6.73 1.97 -7.57
C CYS A 114 6.12 3.00 -8.55
N PRO A 115 6.93 3.98 -9.00
CA PRO A 115 6.46 5.03 -9.89
C PRO A 115 5.94 4.43 -11.22
N PRO A 116 4.92 5.05 -11.84
CA PRO A 116 4.42 4.62 -13.14
C PRO A 116 5.49 4.90 -14.22
N GLY A 117 6.17 3.86 -14.70
CA GLY A 117 7.16 3.98 -15.77
C GLY A 117 8.45 3.17 -15.58
N ASP A 118 8.77 2.76 -14.35
CA ASP A 118 9.96 1.94 -14.07
C ASP A 118 9.71 0.45 -14.35
N GLY A 119 9.56 0.13 -15.64
CA GLY A 119 10.06 -1.15 -16.14
C GLY A 119 11.57 -1.20 -15.92
N PRO A 120 12.19 -2.38 -15.77
CA PRO A 120 13.65 -2.45 -15.72
C PRO A 120 14.17 -1.76 -16.98
N ALA A 121 15.00 -0.73 -16.83
CA ALA A 121 15.79 -0.23 -17.95
C ALA A 121 16.47 -1.46 -18.59
N PRO A 122 16.41 -1.64 -19.92
CA PRO A 122 17.07 -2.77 -20.55
C PRO A 122 18.53 -2.71 -20.15
N GLN A 123 18.98 -3.67 -19.33
CA GLN A 123 20.37 -3.80 -18.97
C GLN A 123 21.11 -4.02 -20.29
N ARG A 124 21.79 -2.97 -20.77
CA ARG A 124 22.76 -3.13 -21.83
C ARG A 124 23.85 -4.02 -21.25
N PHE A 125 23.78 -5.31 -21.57
CA PHE A 125 24.91 -6.19 -21.42
C PHE A 125 26.04 -5.61 -22.26
N SER A 126 27.00 -4.96 -21.61
CA SER A 126 28.30 -4.71 -22.24
C SER A 126 28.97 -6.06 -22.40
N ALA A 127 28.93 -6.59 -23.62
CA ALA A 127 29.77 -7.71 -24.02
C ALA A 127 31.22 -7.21 -23.97
N GLY A 128 32.00 -7.76 -23.04
CA GLY A 128 33.47 -7.74 -23.08
C GLY A 128 33.99 -8.83 -24.00
#